data_AF-A0A7C6UCZ6-F1
#
_entry.id   AF-A0A7C6UCZ6-F1
#
_cell.length_a   1.000
_cell.length_b   1.000
_cell.length_c   1.000
_cell.angle_alpha   90.00
_cell.angle_beta   90.00
_cell.angle_gamma   90.00
#
_symmetry.space_group_name_H-M   'P 1'
#
loop_
_entity.id
_entity.type
_entity.pdbx_description
1 polymer ?
#
loop_
_entity_poly.entity_id
_entity_poly.type
_entity_poly.pdbx_seq_one_letter_code
_entity_poly.pdbx_strand_id
1 'polypeptide(L)' 'TGKVLENGTRVEMEVKVGDKIIFSRYAGTEVKIKGEEYLILKQDDILALVE' A
#
# COMPACT_ATOMS: atom_id res chain seq x y z
N THR A 1 -4.55 4.81 4.24
CA THR A 1 -4.53 6.27 4.46
C THR A 1 -3.10 6.74 4.24
N GLY A 2 -2.89 7.88 3.59
CA GLY A 2 -1.54 8.32 3.23
C GLY A 2 -0.73 8.85 4.41
N LYS A 3 0.58 9.01 4.20
CA LYS A 3 1.57 9.38 5.22
C LYS A 3 1.31 10.78 5.75
N VAL A 4 1.36 10.96 7.08
CA VAL A 4 1.29 12.28 7.72
C VAL A 4 2.71 12.82 7.86
N LEU A 5 2.97 14.01 7.33
CA LEU A 5 4.24 14.73 7.47
C LEU A 5 4.31 15.45 8.83
N GLU A 6 5.51 15.82 9.27
CA GLU A 6 5.72 16.53 10.55
C GLU A 6 4.97 17.86 10.64
N ASN A 7 4.68 18.48 9.49
CA ASN A 7 3.90 19.71 9.39
C ASN A 7 2.37 19.47 9.47
N GLY A 8 1.92 18.25 9.75
CA GLY A 8 0.50 17.88 9.85
C GLY A 8 -0.19 17.63 8.50
N THR A 9 0.51 17.83 7.38
CA THR A 9 -0.04 17.59 6.04
C THR A 9 -0.09 16.10 5.75
N ARG A 10 -1.19 15.63 5.17
CA ARG A 10 -1.30 14.26 4.67
C ARG A 10 -0.86 14.21 3.21
N VAL A 11 0.08 13.33 2.92
CA VAL A 11 0.43 12.96 1.55
C VAL A 11 -0.68 12.06 1.03
N GLU A 12 -1.18 12.34 -0.17
CA GLU A 12 -2.16 11.51 -0.84
C GLU A 12 -1.53 10.18 -1.30
N MET A 13 -2.32 9.10 -1.30
CA MET A 13 -1.83 7.83 -1.83
C MET A 13 -1.75 7.94 -3.35
N GLU A 14 -0.64 7.51 -3.94
CA GLU A 14 -0.48 7.48 -5.41
C GLU A 14 -1.26 6.33 -6.07
N VAL A 15 -1.90 5.47 -5.26
CA VAL A 15 -2.67 4.31 -5.70
C VAL A 15 -4.12 4.42 -5.24
N LYS A 16 -5.04 3.93 -6.06
CA LYS A 16 -6.47 3.84 -5.75
C LYS A 16 -6.95 2.38 -5.72
N VAL A 17 -8.14 2.18 -5.16
CA VAL A 17 -8.78 0.86 -5.13
C VAL A 17 -9.01 0.38 -6.56
N GLY A 18 -8.54 -0.83 -6.87
CA GLY A 18 -8.66 -1.44 -8.19
C GLY A 18 -7.39 -1.37 -9.03
N ASP A 19 -6.38 -0.57 -8.64
CA ASP A 19 -5.10 -0.55 -9.33
C ASP A 19 -4.36 -1.88 -9.16
N LYS A 20 -3.75 -2.35 -10.25
CA LYS A 20 -2.77 -3.43 -10.20
C LYS A 20 -1.40 -2.81 -9.98
N ILE A 21 -0.63 -3.39 -9.07
CA ILE A 21 0.65 -2.83 -8.67
C ILE A 21 1.75 -3.89 -8.70
N ILE A 22 2.98 -3.45 -8.88
CA ILE A 22 4.19 -4.23 -8.62
C ILE A 22 4.76 -3.75 -7.30
N PHE A 23 5.03 -4.66 -6.39
CA PHE A 23 5.67 -4.39 -5.10
C PHE A 23 6.84 -5.35 -4.88
N SER A 24 7.73 -5.01 -3.95
CA SER A 24 8.84 -5.91 -3.60
C SER A 24 8.32 -7.22 -3.00
N ARG A 25 8.78 -8.36 -3.52
CA ARG A 25 8.31 -9.70 -3.12
C ARG A 25 8.35 -9.98 -1.62
N TYR A 26 9.28 -9.35 -0.91
CA TYR A 26 9.50 -9.56 0.53
C TYR A 26 8.95 -8.42 1.39
N ALA A 27 8.20 -7.48 0.79
CA ALA A 27 7.61 -6.37 1.50
C ALA A 27 6.20 -6.72 2.02
N GLY A 28 5.81 -6.01 3.08
CA GLY A 28 4.48 -6.07 3.66
C GLY A 28 4.31 -7.04 4.83
N THR A 29 3.09 -7.07 5.34
CA THR A 29 2.67 -7.98 6.41
C THR A 29 1.40 -8.68 6.00
N GLU A 30 1.43 -10.01 6.01
CA GLU A 30 0.26 -10.84 5.75
C GLU A 30 -0.70 -10.80 6.94
N VAL A 31 -1.98 -10.61 6.67
CA VAL A 31 -3.03 -10.56 7.68
C VAL A 31 -4.24 -11.34 7.20
N LYS A 32 -4.79 -12.20 8.06
CA LYS A 32 -6.04 -12.91 7.80
C LYS A 32 -7.20 -12.21 8.50
N ILE A 33 -8.21 -11.82 7.75
CA ILE A 33 -9.42 -11.19 8.28
C ILE A 33 -10.63 -11.95 7.73
N LYS A 34 -11.44 -12.51 8.62
CA LYS A 34 -12.69 -13.24 8.26
C LYS A 34 -12.48 -14.37 7.23
N GLY A 35 -11.31 -15.01 7.26
CA GLY A 35 -10.96 -16.12 6.36
C GLY A 35 -10.33 -15.69 5.03
N GLU A 36 -10.23 -14.39 4.76
CA GLU A 36 -9.54 -13.85 3.59
C GLU A 36 -8.12 -13.40 3.95
N GLU A 37 -7.20 -13.65 3.03
CA GLU A 37 -5.79 -13.25 3.13
C GLU A 37 -5.58 -11.89 2.48
N TYR A 38 -4.99 -10.97 3.24
CA TYR A 38 -4.62 -9.64 2.80
C TYR A 38 -3.13 -9.41 3.02
N LEU A 39 -2.53 -8.59 2.16
CA LEU A 39 -1.15 -8.12 2.33
C LEU A 39 -1.18 -6.61 2.57
N ILE A 40 -0.73 -6.21 3.76
CA ILE A 40 -0.58 -4.80 4.11
C ILE A 40 0.78 -4.32 3.60
N LEU A 41 0.78 -3.36 2.69
CA LEU A 41 1.99 -2.74 2.13
C LEU A 41 2.08 -1.28 2.53
N LYS A 42 3.31 -0.77 2.69
CA LYS A 42 3.56 0.67 2.72
C LYS A 42 3.62 1.18 1.29
N GLN A 43 3.26 2.45 1.10
CA GLN A 43 3.37 3.09 -0.22
C GLN A 43 4.81 3.04 -0.78
N ASP A 44 5.80 3.19 0.09
CA ASP A 44 7.23 3.13 -0.28
C ASP A 44 7.68 1.75 -0.84
N ASP A 45 6.90 0.68 -0.60
CA ASP A 45 7.18 -0.67 -1.10
C ASP A 45 6.60 -0.93 -2.50
N ILE A 46 5.79 0.01 -3.01
CA ILE A 46 5.17 -0.06 -4.34
C ILE A 46 6.16 0.46 -5.37
N LEU A 47 6.52 -0.39 -6.33
CA LEU A 47 7.52 -0.10 -7.36
C LEU A 47 6.90 0.54 -8.62
N ALA A 48 5.69 0.11 -9.00
CA ALA A 48 5.00 0.60 -10.19
C ALA A 48 3.50 0.28 -10.18
N LEU A 49 2.72 1.03 -10.96
CA LEU A 49 1.35 0.70 -11.37
C LEU A 49 1.38 -0.10 -12.69
N VAL A 50 0.47 -1.06 -12.85
CA VAL A 50 0.31 -1.92 -14.04
C VAL A 50 -1.05 -1.68 -14.66
N GLU A 51 -1.10 -1.57 -16.00
CA GLU A 51 -2.33 -1.43 -16.80
C GLU A 51 -2.92 -2.80 -17.20
#